data_AF-A0A9D6HEH0-F1
#
_entry.id   AF-A0A9D6HEH0-F1
#
_cell.length_a   1.000
_cell.length_b   1.000
_cell.length_c   1.000
_cell.angle_alpha   90.00
_cell.angle_beta   90.00
_cell.angle_gamma   90.00
#
_symmetry.space_group_name_H-M   'P 1'
#
loop_
_entity.id
_entity.type
_entity.pdbx_description
1 polymer ?
#
loop_
_entity_poly.entity_id
_entity_poly.type
_entity_poly.pdbx_seq_one_letter_code
_entity_poly.pdbx_strand_id
1 'polypeptide(L)'
;MTPLEYAQVSFEAVAANKLRSTLTTLGVAIGSAAIILLISISIGASREVTKLVEGLGSNLYLVAPARQKGAALSGTASISRLQMSHAERLQRETAFHVVVSPVLNNAATVRHGREA
;
A
#
# COMPACT_ATOMS: atom_id res chain seq x y z
N MET A 1 -44.62 -24.49 31.52
CA MET A 1 -43.49 -23.56 31.74
C MET A 1 -43.41 -22.63 30.56
N THR A 2 -43.70 -21.35 30.78
CA THR A 2 -43.81 -20.33 29.72
C THR A 2 -42.43 -19.76 29.38
N PRO A 3 -42.20 -19.26 28.15
CA PRO A 3 -40.91 -18.67 27.77
C PRO A 3 -40.47 -17.48 28.66
N LEU A 4 -41.43 -16.79 29.30
CA LEU A 4 -41.12 -15.74 30.28
C LEU A 4 -40.46 -16.28 31.55
N GLU A 5 -40.88 -17.46 32.02
CA GLU A 5 -40.31 -18.09 33.23
C GLU A 5 -38.84 -18.48 32.99
N TYR A 6 -38.48 -18.98 31.81
CA TYR A 6 -37.09 -19.30 31.46
C TYR A 6 -36.19 -18.06 31.47
N ALA A 7 -36.67 -16.93 30.95
CA ALA A 7 -35.91 -15.68 30.97
C ALA A 7 -35.69 -15.19 32.42
N GLN A 8 -36.73 -15.24 33.25
CA GLN A 8 -36.63 -14.86 34.67
C GLN A 8 -35.61 -15.73 35.42
N VAL A 9 -35.69 -17.05 35.28
CA VAL A 9 -34.75 -17.99 35.92
C VAL A 9 -33.31 -17.77 35.44
N SER A 10 -33.12 -17.47 34.15
CA SER A 10 -31.79 -17.22 33.58
C SER A 10 -31.16 -15.91 34.10
N PHE A 11 -31.95 -14.85 34.22
CA PHE A 11 -31.49 -13.59 34.81
C PHE A 11 -31.13 -13.74 36.29
N GLU A 12 -31.91 -14.52 37.04
CA GLU A 12 -31.63 -14.81 38.45
C GLU A 12 -30.34 -15.63 38.61
N ALA A 13 -30.11 -16.62 37.74
CA ALA A 13 -28.88 -17.41 37.72
C ALA A 13 -27.63 -16.55 37.39
N VAL A 14 -27.74 -15.60 36.47
CA VAL A 14 -26.68 -14.64 36.14
C VAL A 14 -26.40 -13.70 37.32
N ALA A 15 -27.45 -13.22 38.00
CA ALA A 15 -27.34 -12.34 39.16
C ALA A 15 -26.76 -13.05 40.40
N ALA A 16 -26.94 -14.37 40.53
CA ALA A 16 -26.39 -15.16 41.61
C ALA A 16 -24.85 -15.28 41.56
N ASN A 17 -24.25 -15.25 40.37
CA ASN A 17 -22.79 -15.38 40.21
C ASN A 17 -22.15 -14.16 39.53
N LYS A 18 -22.27 -13.01 40.22
CA LYS A 18 -21.89 -11.69 39.69
C LYS A 18 -20.47 -11.64 39.16
N LEU A 19 -19.47 -12.08 39.94
CA LEU A 19 -18.05 -12.00 39.55
C LEU A 19 -17.73 -12.77 38.27
N ARG A 20 -18.21 -14.01 38.16
CA ARG A 20 -17.98 -14.84 36.98
C ARG A 20 -18.67 -14.23 35.76
N SER A 21 -19.94 -13.85 35.92
CA SER A 21 -20.76 -13.38 34.81
C SER A 21 -20.30 -12.00 34.29
N THR A 22 -19.85 -11.12 35.19
CA THR A 22 -19.24 -9.84 34.79
C THR A 22 -17.94 -10.06 34.03
N LEU A 23 -17.06 -10.94 34.52
CA LEU A 23 -15.74 -11.14 33.92
C LEU A 23 -15.83 -11.78 32.53
N THR A 24 -16.73 -12.74 32.32
CA THR A 24 -16.97 -13.33 31.00
C THR A 24 -17.58 -12.33 30.01
N THR A 25 -18.54 -11.52 30.46
CA THR A 25 -19.17 -10.50 29.60
C THR A 25 -18.17 -9.42 29.21
N LEU A 26 -17.34 -8.97 30.17
CA LEU A 26 -16.29 -7.99 29.93
C LEU A 26 -15.25 -8.51 28.93
N GLY A 27 -14.85 -9.78 29.06
CA GLY A 27 -13.91 -10.43 28.14
C GLY A 27 -14.41 -10.44 26.70
N VAL A 28 -15.68 -10.81 26.48
CA VAL A 28 -16.29 -10.80 25.13
C VAL A 28 -16.45 -9.38 24.60
N ALA A 29 -16.84 -8.41 25.44
CA ALA A 29 -16.99 -7.02 25.03
C ALA A 29 -15.67 -6.39 24.59
N ILE A 30 -14.60 -6.55 25.39
CA ILE A 30 -13.26 -6.03 25.06
C ILE A 30 -12.67 -6.78 23.85
N GLY A 31 -12.81 -8.12 23.83
CA GLY A 31 -12.28 -8.95 22.75
C GLY A 31 -12.91 -8.61 21.39
N SER A 32 -14.23 -8.48 21.33
CA SER A 32 -14.92 -8.08 20.09
C SER A 32 -14.58 -6.65 19.68
N ALA A 33 -14.49 -5.71 20.63
CA ALA A 33 -14.13 -4.31 20.35
C ALA A 33 -12.73 -4.19 19.72
N ALA A 34 -11.73 -4.91 20.25
CA ALA A 34 -10.36 -4.89 19.72
C ALA A 34 -10.28 -5.40 18.27
N ILE A 35 -11.02 -6.46 17.95
CA ILE A 35 -11.05 -7.04 16.60
C ILE A 35 -11.73 -6.09 15.62
N ILE A 36 -12.87 -5.50 15.99
CA ILE A 36 -13.58 -4.52 15.16
C ILE A 36 -12.69 -3.32 14.85
N LEU A 37 -11.98 -2.81 15.86
CA LEU A 37 -11.06 -1.69 15.72
C LEU A 37 -9.93 -2.02 14.73
N LEU A 38 -9.28 -3.18 14.92
CA LEU A 38 -8.18 -3.63 14.07
C LEU A 38 -8.62 -3.78 12.60
N ILE A 39 -9.76 -4.40 12.35
CA ILE A 39 -10.30 -4.59 11.00
C ILE A 39 -10.61 -3.24 10.35
N SER A 40 -11.22 -2.32 11.11
CA SER A 40 -11.56 -0.98 10.62
C SER A 40 -10.31 -0.20 10.20
N ILE A 41 -9.25 -0.26 11.01
CA ILE A 41 -7.96 0.35 10.70
C ILE A 41 -7.34 -0.30 9.45
N SER A 42 -7.32 -1.63 9.39
CA SER A 42 -6.75 -2.38 8.27
C SER A 42 -7.40 -2.00 6.94
N ILE A 43 -8.72 -2.04 6.88
CA ILE A 43 -9.49 -1.69 5.68
C ILE A 43 -9.32 -0.20 5.36
N GLY A 44 -9.33 0.69 6.36
CA GLY A 44 -9.14 2.12 6.18
C GLY A 44 -7.78 2.45 5.56
N ALA A 45 -6.70 1.87 6.09
CA ALA A 45 -5.35 2.05 5.56
C ALA A 45 -5.23 1.52 4.12
N SER A 46 -5.74 0.32 3.83
CA SER A 46 -5.73 -0.23 2.47
C SER A 46 -6.50 0.65 1.48
N ARG A 47 -7.64 1.22 1.89
CA ARG A 47 -8.40 2.16 1.06
C ARG A 47 -7.62 3.43 0.78
N GLU A 48 -6.92 3.97 1.77
CA GLU A 48 -6.12 5.18 1.59
C GLU A 48 -4.94 4.96 0.64
N VAL A 49 -4.22 3.84 0.81
CA VAL A 49 -3.15 3.45 -0.14
C VAL A 49 -3.72 3.25 -1.54
N THR A 50 -4.88 2.61 -1.66
CA THR A 50 -5.54 2.40 -2.96
C THR A 50 -5.89 3.74 -3.60
N LYS A 51 -6.46 4.70 -2.85
CA LYS A 51 -6.74 6.06 -3.35
C LYS A 51 -5.49 6.79 -3.80
N LEU A 52 -4.39 6.69 -3.05
CA LEU A 52 -3.12 7.30 -3.43
C LEU A 52 -2.60 6.71 -4.73
N VAL A 53 -2.70 5.40 -4.90
CA VAL A 53 -2.30 4.70 -6.14
C VAL A 53 -3.23 5.03 -7.31
N GLU A 54 -4.54 5.07 -7.08
CA GLU A 54 -5.52 5.49 -8.09
C GLU A 54 -5.34 6.95 -8.49
N GLY A 55 -4.94 7.81 -7.55
CA GLY A 55 -4.62 9.22 -7.78
C GLY A 55 -3.41 9.44 -8.68
N LEU A 56 -2.50 8.46 -8.77
CA LEU A 56 -1.42 8.45 -9.77
C LEU A 56 -1.95 8.19 -11.20
N GLY A 57 -3.19 7.71 -11.32
CA GLY A 57 -3.82 7.31 -12.57
C GLY A 57 -3.53 5.84 -12.91
N SER A 58 -4.53 5.11 -13.41
CA SER A 58 -4.43 3.70 -13.78
C SER A 58 -3.66 3.44 -15.09
N ASN A 59 -2.95 4.45 -15.61
CA ASN A 59 -2.35 4.45 -16.95
C ASN A 59 -0.88 4.88 -16.96
N LEU A 60 -0.14 4.59 -15.88
CA LEU A 60 1.30 4.88 -15.81
C LEU A 60 2.13 3.72 -16.35
N TYR A 61 2.86 3.97 -17.44
CA TYR A 61 3.80 3.02 -18.02
C TYR A 61 5.24 3.46 -17.76
N LEU A 62 5.99 2.70 -16.96
CA LEU A 62 7.40 2.96 -16.72
C LEU A 62 8.26 2.21 -17.74
N VAL A 63 8.84 2.94 -18.70
CA VAL A 63 9.75 2.38 -19.71
C VAL A 63 11.19 2.63 -19.28
N ALA A 64 11.90 1.57 -18.90
CA ALA A 64 13.31 1.62 -18.52
C ALA A 64 14.17 0.82 -19.52
N PRO A 65 15.43 1.24 -19.77
CA PRO A 65 16.31 0.48 -20.65
C PRO A 65 16.67 -0.86 -20.01
N ALA A 66 16.73 -1.93 -20.80
CA ALA A 66 17.00 -3.26 -20.30
C ALA A 66 18.35 -3.30 -19.55
N ARG A 67 18.32 -3.66 -18.26
CA ARG A 67 19.52 -4.00 -17.51
C ARG A 67 19.99 -5.38 -17.98
N GLN A 68 21.19 -5.46 -18.55
CA GLN A 68 21.78 -6.72 -18.94
C GLN A 68 21.94 -7.59 -17.68
N LYS A 69 21.24 -8.72 -17.58
CA LYS A 69 21.40 -9.69 -16.48
C LYS A 69 22.88 -10.06 -16.40
N GLY A 70 23.57 -9.61 -15.34
CA GLY A 70 25.02 -9.77 -15.16
C GLY A 70 25.79 -8.48 -14.87
N ALA A 71 25.21 -7.30 -15.12
CA ALA A 71 25.87 -6.00 -14.89
C ALA A 71 25.83 -5.50 -13.44
N ALA A 72 25.33 -6.30 -12.48
CA ALA A 72 25.22 -5.87 -11.08
C ALA A 72 26.59 -5.71 -10.37
N LEU A 73 27.68 -6.23 -10.96
CA LEU A 73 29.02 -6.22 -10.35
C LEU A 73 30.06 -5.38 -11.10
N SER A 74 29.70 -4.75 -12.21
CA SER A 74 30.63 -3.91 -12.96
C SER A 74 29.97 -2.55 -13.13
N GLY A 75 30.60 -1.49 -12.63
CA GLY A 75 30.15 -0.09 -12.72
C GLY A 75 30.02 0.45 -14.15
N THR A 76 29.88 -0.42 -15.14
CA THR A 76 29.53 -0.13 -16.51
C THR A 76 28.12 0.44 -16.51
N ALA A 77 28.04 1.75 -16.75
CA ALA A 77 26.80 2.46 -17.03
C ALA A 77 25.95 1.61 -17.96
N SER A 78 24.72 1.29 -17.53
CA SER A 78 23.73 0.63 -18.37
C SER A 78 23.66 1.43 -19.67
N ILE A 79 24.08 0.84 -20.79
CA ILE A 79 24.05 1.52 -22.09
C ILE A 79 22.57 1.76 -22.42
N SER A 80 22.08 2.95 -22.09
CA SER A 80 20.71 3.33 -22.36
C SER A 80 20.57 3.54 -23.86
N ARG A 81 19.91 2.58 -24.54
CA ARG A 81 19.49 2.73 -25.94
C ARG A 81 18.19 3.53 -26.08
N LEU A 82 17.64 4.04 -24.98
CA LEU A 82 16.51 4.95 -25.02
C LEU A 82 17.01 6.32 -25.47
N GLN A 83 16.60 6.74 -26.65
CA GLN A 83 16.85 8.07 -27.20
C GLN A 83 15.62 8.95 -27.05
N MET A 84 15.81 10.27 -27.00
CA MET A 84 14.71 11.25 -26.95
C MET A 84 13.78 11.12 -28.17
N SER A 85 14.31 10.72 -29.32
CA SER A 85 13.53 10.44 -30.54
C SER A 85 12.48 9.33 -30.34
N HIS A 86 12.74 8.36 -29.45
CA HIS A 86 11.76 7.31 -29.13
C HIS A 86 10.60 7.84 -28.30
N ALA A 87 10.85 8.81 -27.41
CA ALA A 87 9.80 9.46 -26.62
C ALA A 87 8.85 10.26 -27.53
N GLU A 88 9.40 11.02 -28.48
CA GLU A 88 8.60 11.78 -29.44
C GLU A 88 7.77 10.90 -30.38
N ARG A 89 8.31 9.76 -30.82
CA ARG A 89 7.57 8.79 -31.64
C ARG A 89 6.41 8.21 -30.87
N LEU A 90 6.62 7.81 -29.62
CA LEU A 90 5.55 7.29 -28.76
C LEU A 90 4.43 8.31 -28.56
N GLN A 91 4.75 9.60 -28.41
CA GLN A 91 3.75 10.66 -28.26
C GLN A 91 2.91 10.90 -29.53
N ARG A 92 3.47 10.67 -30.73
CA ARG A 92 2.78 10.88 -32.01
C ARG A 92 2.01 9.66 -32.51
N GLU A 93 2.51 8.47 -32.21
CA GLU A 93 2.06 7.21 -32.83
C GLU A 93 1.04 6.45 -31.95
N THR A 94 0.84 6.88 -30.70
CA THR A 94 -0.20 6.30 -29.83
C THR A 94 -1.54 7.00 -30.01
N ALA A 95 -2.61 6.19 -30.16
CA ALA A 95 -4.00 6.66 -30.28
C ALA A 95 -4.54 7.31 -28.98
N PHE A 96 -3.84 7.13 -27.86
CA PHE A 96 -4.17 7.72 -26.57
C PHE A 96 -3.22 8.89 -26.29
N HIS A 97 -3.72 9.98 -25.69
CA HIS A 97 -2.90 11.14 -25.35
C HIS A 97 -1.93 10.79 -24.21
N VAL A 98 -0.76 10.24 -24.55
CA VAL A 98 0.26 9.84 -23.58
C VAL A 98 1.23 11.00 -23.39
N VAL A 99 1.32 11.50 -22.15
CA VAL A 99 2.35 12.48 -21.75
C VAL A 99 3.61 11.71 -21.35
N VAL A 100 4.69 11.86 -22.11
CA VAL A 100 5.97 11.20 -21.87
C VAL A 100 6.91 12.17 -21.14
N SER A 101 7.39 11.79 -19.95
CA SER A 101 8.39 12.56 -19.19
C SER A 101 9.72 11.80 -19.15
N PRO A 102 10.74 12.18 -19.94
CA PRO A 102 12.04 11.51 -19.93
C PRO A 102 12.86 11.88 -18.68
N VAL A 103 13.49 10.89 -18.05
CA VAL A 103 14.38 11.07 -16.89
C VAL A 103 15.81 10.72 -17.30
N LEU A 104 16.73 11.67 -17.16
CA LEU A 104 18.14 11.49 -17.48
C LEU A 104 18.95 11.30 -16.19
N ASN A 105 19.51 10.10 -16.01
CA ASN A 105 20.45 9.82 -14.92
C ASN A 105 21.87 9.79 -15.48
N ASN A 106 22.58 10.92 -15.41
CA ASN A 106 23.99 11.01 -15.79
C ASN A 106 24.86 11.24 -14.54
N ALA A 107 25.91 10.44 -14.37
CA ALA A 107 26.90 10.63 -13.31
C ALA A 107 28.13 11.32 -13.91
N ALA A 108 28.35 12.59 -13.56
CA ALA A 108 29.53 13.35 -13.98
C ALA A 108 30.47 13.56 -12.78
N THR A 109 31.73 13.13 -12.91
CA THR A 109 32.76 13.40 -11.90
C THR A 109 33.23 14.85 -12.07
N VAL A 110 32.84 15.73 -11.16
CA VAL A 110 33.32 17.11 -11.13
C VAL A 110 34.70 17.11 -10.49
N ARG A 111 35.76 17.25 -11.30
CA ARG A 111 37.14 17.40 -10.82
C ARG A 111 37.47 18.89 -10.72
N HIS A 112 37.55 19.41 -9.51
CA HIS A 112 38.04 20.76 -9.23
C HIS A 112 39.55 20.82 -9.54
N GLY A 113 39.93 21.63 -10.54
CA GLY A 113 41.34 21.89 -10.86
C GLY A 113 41.91 22.88 -9.85
N ARG A 114 42.97 22.49 -9.13
CA ARG A 114 43.85 23.45 -8.46
C ARG A 114 44.55 24.26 -9.55
N GLU A 115 44.26 25.56 -9.60
CA GLU A 115 45.14 26.54 -10.22
C GLU A 115 46.49 26.53 -9.48
N ALA A 116 47.55 26.67 -10.27
CA ALA A 116 48.95 26.63 -9.84
C ALA A 116 49.37 27.94 -9.17
#